data_AF-A0A2M7IR00-F1
#
_entry.id   AF-A0A2M7IR00-F1
#
_cell.length_a   1.000
_cell.length_b   1.000
_cell.length_c   1.000
_cell.angle_alpha   90.00
_cell.angle_beta   90.00
_cell.angle_gamma   90.00
#
_symmetry.space_group_name_H-M   'P 1'
#
loop_
_entity.id
_entity.type
_entity.pdbx_description
1 polymer ?
#
loop_
_entity_poly.entity_id
_entity_poly.type
_entity_poly.pdbx_seq_one_letter_code
_entity_poly.pdbx_strand_id
1 'polypeptide(L)'
;NFEIIDAGNLVYDAKDDYPDFAIAVAKRITANEAEKGIIVCGSGVGACIAANKVKSVRACVCHDVYSAHQGVEHDDMNVLCLGGRIIGIETAKEIVHAFANAKFSNEDRHKRRLEKVLALEK
;
A
#
# COMPACT_ATOMS: atom_id res chain seq x y z
N ASN A 1 2.49 -16.09 -10.13
CA ASN A 1 1.30 -16.22 -9.26
C ASN A 1 1.58 -15.56 -7.94
N PHE A 2 0.65 -14.73 -7.47
CA PHE A 2 0.68 -14.16 -6.11
C PHE A 2 -0.13 -15.07 -5.19
N GLU A 3 0.33 -15.25 -3.95
CA GLU A 3 -0.49 -15.78 -2.86
C GLU A 3 -1.20 -14.61 -2.18
N ILE A 4 -2.50 -14.76 -1.91
CA ILE A 4 -3.34 -13.67 -1.41
C ILE A 4 -3.84 -14.02 -0.02
N ILE A 5 -3.64 -13.11 0.93
CA ILE A 5 -4.18 -13.16 2.28
C ILE A 5 -5.21 -12.04 2.39
N ASP A 6 -6.48 -12.39 2.54
CA ASP A 6 -7.54 -11.41 2.80
C ASP A 6 -7.54 -11.02 4.28
N ALA A 7 -7.22 -9.75 4.56
CA ALA A 7 -7.21 -9.18 5.91
C ALA A 7 -8.58 -8.61 6.33
N GLY A 8 -9.59 -8.76 5.47
CA GLY A 8 -10.94 -8.24 5.65
C GLY A 8 -11.14 -6.85 5.03
N ASN A 9 -12.39 -6.36 5.00
CA ASN A 9 -13.58 -7.01 5.55
C ASN A 9 -14.08 -8.18 4.68
N LEU A 10 -14.43 -9.31 5.31
CA LEU A 10 -14.91 -10.53 4.65
C LEU A 10 -16.40 -10.48 4.29
N VAL A 11 -17.17 -9.62 4.95
CA VAL A 11 -18.62 -9.47 4.75
C VAL A 11 -18.97 -8.00 4.80
N TYR A 12 -19.61 -7.47 3.76
CA TYR A 12 -19.99 -6.06 3.71
C TYR A 12 -20.76 -5.61 4.97
N ASP A 13 -20.19 -4.62 5.65
CA ASP A 13 -20.84 -3.86 6.72
C ASP A 13 -20.67 -2.36 6.42
N ALA A 14 -21.79 -1.66 6.23
CA ALA A 14 -21.79 -0.24 5.91
C ALA A 14 -21.26 0.65 7.05
N LYS A 15 -21.08 0.09 8.25
CA LYS A 15 -20.60 0.80 9.45
C LYS A 15 -19.22 0.36 9.90
N ASP A 16 -18.52 -0.46 9.11
CA ASP A 16 -17.19 -0.89 9.47
C ASP A 16 -16.17 0.25 9.46
N ASP A 17 -15.07 0.02 10.19
CA ASP A 17 -14.06 1.03 10.45
C ASP A 17 -12.75 0.68 9.70
N TYR A 18 -12.45 1.45 8.67
CA TYR A 18 -11.24 1.23 7.84
C TYR A 18 -9.91 1.13 8.62
N PRO A 19 -9.68 1.79 9.77
CA PRO A 19 -8.41 1.68 10.48
C PRO A 19 -8.09 0.24 10.91
N ASP A 20 -9.09 -0.55 11.28
CA ASP A 20 -8.90 -1.92 11.77
C ASP A 20 -8.29 -2.81 10.67
N PHE A 21 -8.84 -2.72 9.46
CA PHE A 21 -8.35 -3.46 8.30
C PHE A 21 -7.01 -2.92 7.78
N ALA A 22 -6.82 -1.60 7.80
CA ALA A 22 -5.54 -0.99 7.41
C ALA A 22 -4.40 -1.43 8.33
N ILE A 23 -4.64 -1.47 9.64
CA ILE A 23 -3.67 -1.97 10.64
C ILE A 23 -3.46 -3.48 10.47
N ALA A 24 -4.51 -4.24 10.16
CA ALA A 24 -4.39 -5.68 9.92
C ALA A 24 -3.46 -5.99 8.72
N VAL A 25 -3.56 -5.24 7.62
CA VAL A 25 -2.62 -5.34 6.49
C VAL A 25 -1.21 -4.92 6.91
N ALA A 26 -1.08 -3.75 7.53
CA ALA A 26 0.21 -3.20 7.97
C ALA A 26 0.98 -4.17 8.89
N LYS A 27 0.29 -4.79 9.86
CA LYS A 27 0.91 -5.75 10.79
C LYS A 27 1.46 -6.99 10.09
N ARG A 28 0.79 -7.48 9.05
CA ARG A 28 1.27 -8.64 8.26
C ARG A 28 2.55 -8.32 7.51
N ILE A 29 2.66 -7.10 6.98
CA ILE A 29 3.90 -6.59 6.38
C ILE A 29 5.03 -6.59 7.40
N THR A 30 4.81 -5.98 8.57
CA THR A 30 5.86 -5.88 9.60
C THR A 30 6.19 -7.21 10.27
N ALA A 31 5.27 -8.18 10.25
CA ALA A 31 5.49 -9.54 10.72
C ALA A 31 6.21 -10.43 9.67
N ASN A 32 6.47 -9.91 8.46
CA ASN A 32 7.00 -10.66 7.32
C ASN A 32 6.08 -11.81 6.88
N GLU A 33 4.78 -11.71 7.13
CA GLU A 33 3.76 -12.65 6.63
C GLU A 33 3.37 -12.31 5.18
N ALA A 34 3.63 -11.08 4.74
CA ALA A 34 3.45 -10.62 3.37
C ALA A 34 4.51 -9.57 3.00
N GLU A 35 4.89 -9.51 1.73
CA GLU A 35 5.85 -8.51 1.22
C GLU A 35 5.17 -7.21 0.78
N LYS A 36 3.92 -7.30 0.31
CA LYS A 36 3.13 -6.19 -0.21
C LYS A 36 1.70 -6.23 0.30
N GLY A 37 1.14 -5.06 0.58
CA GLY A 37 -0.24 -4.88 1.00
C GLY A 37 -1.03 -4.04 0.01
N ILE A 38 -2.34 -4.32 -0.10
CA ILE A 38 -3.28 -3.50 -0.86
C ILE A 38 -4.47 -3.20 0.06
N ILE A 39 -4.87 -1.94 0.16
CA ILE A 39 -6.03 -1.51 0.94
C ILE A 39 -6.97 -0.74 0.02
N VAL A 40 -8.25 -1.09 0.04
CA VAL A 40 -9.29 -0.41 -0.74
C VAL A 40 -10.29 0.22 0.24
N CYS A 41 -10.52 1.53 0.11
CA CYS A 41 -11.62 2.19 0.80
C CYS A 41 -12.28 3.23 -0.11
N GLY A 42 -13.20 4.05 0.40
CA GLY A 42 -13.91 5.05 -0.41
C GLY A 42 -12.97 5.93 -1.25
N SER A 43 -12.04 6.65 -0.60
CA SER A 43 -11.03 7.48 -1.27
C SER A 43 -9.61 6.90 -1.26
N GLY A 44 -9.34 5.92 -0.40
CA GLY A 44 -7.99 5.43 -0.08
C GLY A 44 -7.24 6.27 0.97
N VAL A 45 -7.66 7.52 1.22
CA VAL A 45 -6.91 8.50 2.03
C VAL A 45 -6.82 8.10 3.50
N GLY A 46 -7.95 7.81 4.14
CA GLY A 46 -7.97 7.44 5.57
C GLY A 46 -7.17 6.18 5.84
N ALA A 47 -7.35 5.16 5.01
CA ALA A 47 -6.61 3.90 5.10
C ALA A 47 -5.10 4.10 4.94
N CYS A 48 -4.67 4.94 3.99
CA CYS A 48 -3.28 5.31 3.80
C CYS A 48 -2.69 6.00 5.04
N ILE A 49 -3.42 6.95 5.63
CA ILE A 49 -2.99 7.63 6.86
C ILE A 49 -2.83 6.62 8.00
N ALA A 50 -3.81 5.73 8.20
CA ALA A 50 -3.78 4.73 9.26
C ALA A 50 -2.63 3.72 9.07
N ALA A 51 -2.43 3.20 7.87
CA ALA A 51 -1.36 2.25 7.55
C ALA A 51 0.03 2.84 7.84
N ASN A 52 0.27 4.10 7.45
CA ASN A 52 1.54 4.81 7.72
C ASN A 52 1.79 5.12 9.20
N LYS A 53 0.83 4.87 10.11
CA LYS A 53 1.10 4.95 11.57
C LYS A 53 1.85 3.72 12.09
N VAL A 54 1.88 2.64 11.32
CA VAL A 54 2.64 1.45 11.66
C VAL A 54 4.08 1.63 11.16
N LYS A 55 5.03 1.48 12.07
CA LYS A 55 6.46 1.59 11.76
C LYS A 55 6.85 0.66 10.60
N SER A 56 7.70 1.14 9.71
CA SER A 56 8.20 0.43 8.52
C SER A 56 7.18 0.16 7.43
N VAL A 57 5.94 0.66 7.58
CA VAL A 57 4.96 0.72 6.49
C VAL A 57 5.12 2.02 5.73
N ARG A 58 5.21 1.90 4.41
CA ARG A 58 5.25 3.00 3.46
C ARG A 58 4.05 2.82 2.55
N ALA A 59 2.96 3.49 2.91
CA ALA A 59 1.70 3.45 2.18
C ALA A 59 1.49 4.72 1.35
N CYS A 60 0.95 4.58 0.14
CA CYS A 60 0.52 5.72 -0.67
C CYS A 60 -0.84 5.45 -1.32
N VAL A 61 -1.60 6.52 -1.56
CA VAL A 61 -2.78 6.45 -2.42
C VAL A 61 -2.31 6.62 -3.86
N CYS A 62 -2.61 5.65 -4.74
CA CYS A 62 -2.30 5.77 -6.16
C CYS A 62 -3.57 5.56 -7.00
N HIS A 63 -3.82 6.49 -7.91
CA HIS A 63 -4.96 6.44 -8.84
C HIS A 63 -4.51 6.43 -10.31
N ASP A 64 -3.22 6.19 -10.54
CA ASP A 64 -2.60 6.07 -11.83
C ASP A 64 -1.50 5.00 -11.80
N VAL A 65 -1.19 4.43 -12.96
CA VAL A 65 -0.21 3.33 -13.11
C VAL A 65 1.19 3.80 -12.75
N TYR A 66 1.56 5.02 -13.13
CA TYR A 66 2.91 5.56 -12.98
C TYR A 66 3.29 5.64 -11.49
N SER A 67 2.47 6.30 -10.68
CA SER A 67 2.68 6.43 -9.25
C SER A 67 2.73 5.08 -8.54
N ALA A 68 1.96 4.09 -9.01
CA ALA A 68 1.88 2.76 -8.39
C ALA A 68 3.19 1.96 -8.50
N HIS A 69 3.81 1.91 -9.68
CA HIS A 69 5.11 1.24 -9.84
C HIS A 69 6.26 2.10 -9.29
N GLN A 70 6.20 3.41 -9.50
CA GLN A 70 7.24 4.34 -9.02
C GLN A 70 7.36 4.35 -7.51
N GLY A 71 6.25 4.31 -6.77
CA GLY A 71 6.30 4.24 -5.31
C GLY A 71 7.13 3.04 -4.83
N VAL A 72 7.02 1.89 -5.51
CA VAL A 72 7.84 0.71 -5.19
C VAL A 72 9.29 0.91 -5.64
N GLU A 73 9.49 1.33 -6.90
CA GLU A 73 10.81 1.45 -7.51
C GLU A 73 11.71 2.48 -6.81
N HIS A 74 11.12 3.59 -6.36
CA HIS A 74 11.85 4.75 -5.87
C HIS A 74 11.84 4.88 -4.34
N ASP A 75 10.73 4.50 -3.71
CA ASP A 75 10.47 4.75 -2.29
C ASP A 75 10.26 3.46 -1.50
N ASP A 76 10.44 2.29 -2.15
CA ASP A 76 10.22 0.97 -1.55
C ASP A 76 8.84 0.87 -0.88
N MET A 77 7.82 1.47 -1.51
CA MET A 77 6.43 1.43 -1.06
C MET A 77 5.97 -0.02 -0.94
N ASN A 78 5.50 -0.40 0.25
CA ASN A 78 5.07 -1.77 0.54
C ASN A 78 3.56 -1.88 0.75
N VAL A 79 2.81 -0.77 0.75
CA VAL A 79 1.35 -0.77 0.81
C VAL A 79 0.74 0.18 -0.22
N LEU A 80 -0.10 -0.35 -1.11
CA LEU A 80 -0.89 0.43 -2.06
C LEU A 80 -2.28 0.71 -1.48
N CYS A 81 -2.72 1.96 -1.50
CA CYS A 81 -4.09 2.34 -1.13
C CYS A 81 -4.87 2.80 -2.37
N LEU A 82 -6.10 2.30 -2.53
CA LEU A 82 -6.98 2.62 -3.66
C LEU A 82 -8.29 3.24 -3.19
N GLY A 83 -8.82 4.14 -4.01
CA GLY A 83 -10.12 4.77 -3.81
C GLY A 83 -11.18 4.13 -4.68
N GLY A 84 -12.00 3.25 -4.10
CA GLY A 84 -13.07 2.54 -4.81
C GLY A 84 -14.20 3.44 -5.31
N ARG A 85 -14.31 4.68 -4.80
CA ARG A 85 -15.23 5.72 -5.32
C ARG A 85 -14.55 6.69 -6.30
N ILE A 86 -13.25 6.54 -6.55
CA ILE A 86 -12.45 7.51 -7.30
C ILE A 86 -12.08 6.99 -8.69
N ILE A 87 -11.67 5.73 -8.79
CA ILE A 87 -11.22 5.11 -10.05
C ILE A 87 -12.10 3.93 -10.45
N GLY A 88 -12.15 3.65 -11.76
CA GLY A 88 -12.85 2.50 -12.32
C GLY A 88 -12.08 1.19 -12.13
N ILE A 89 -12.79 0.06 -12.25
CA ILE A 89 -12.25 -1.28 -11.98
C ILE A 89 -11.08 -1.68 -12.89
N GLU A 90 -11.13 -1.33 -14.19
CA GLU A 90 -10.04 -1.69 -15.12
C GLU A 90 -8.76 -0.90 -14.80
N THR A 91 -8.88 0.40 -14.52
CA THR A 91 -7.75 1.21 -14.02
C THR A 91 -7.20 0.65 -12.71
N ALA A 92 -8.07 0.25 -11.77
CA ALA A 92 -7.63 -0.34 -10.51
C ALA A 92 -6.82 -1.64 -10.73
N LYS A 93 -7.24 -2.51 -11.66
CA LYS A 93 -6.50 -3.73 -12.00
C LYS A 93 -5.11 -3.42 -12.57
N GLU A 94 -5.00 -2.44 -13.47
CA GLU A 94 -3.72 -2.02 -14.06
C GLU A 94 -2.77 -1.47 -12.99
N ILE A 95 -3.27 -0.64 -12.07
CA ILE A 95 -2.50 -0.09 -10.94
C ILE A 95 -2.02 -1.22 -10.02
N VAL A 96 -2.91 -2.14 -9.63
CA VAL A 96 -2.55 -3.30 -8.79
C VAL A 96 -1.48 -4.14 -9.47
N HIS A 97 -1.61 -4.39 -10.77
CA HIS A 97 -0.62 -5.16 -11.52
C HIS A 97 0.74 -4.46 -11.56
N ALA A 98 0.76 -3.15 -11.83
CA ALA A 98 1.98 -2.35 -11.85
C ALA A 98 2.69 -2.34 -10.48
N PHE A 99 1.94 -2.07 -9.41
CA PHE A 99 2.45 -2.13 -8.03
C PHE A 99 2.97 -3.53 -7.66
N ALA A 100 2.20 -4.59 -7.92
CA ALA A 100 2.53 -5.94 -7.50
C ALA A 100 3.81 -6.46 -8.19
N ASN A 101 4.04 -6.10 -9.45
CA ASN A 101 5.21 -6.54 -10.22
C ASN A 101 6.44 -5.64 -10.09
N ALA A 102 6.27 -4.37 -9.68
CA ALA A 102 7.38 -3.45 -9.50
C ALA A 102 8.37 -3.93 -8.42
N LYS A 103 9.65 -3.56 -8.58
CA LYS A 103 10.72 -3.91 -7.66
C LYS A 103 11.53 -2.66 -7.33
N PHE A 104 12.02 -2.57 -6.11
CA PHE A 104 12.88 -1.47 -5.71
C PHE A 104 14.11 -1.39 -6.64
N SER A 105 14.31 -0.21 -7.23
CA SER A 105 15.29 0.02 -8.30
C SER A 105 16.75 -0.14 -7.84
N ASN A 106 16.99 -0.02 -6.54
CA ASN A 106 18.32 -0.08 -5.93
C ASN A 106 19.32 1.01 -6.37
N GLU A 107 18.88 2.04 -7.12
CA GLU A 107 19.77 3.15 -7.49
C GLU A 107 20.20 3.96 -6.25
N ASP A 108 21.42 4.48 -6.27
CA ASP A 108 22.00 5.21 -5.13
C ASP A 108 21.14 6.38 -4.66
N ARG A 109 20.50 7.10 -5.61
CA ARG A 109 19.62 8.23 -5.26
C ARG A 109 18.38 7.77 -4.50
N HIS A 110 17.86 6.58 -4.79
CA HIS A 110 16.66 6.01 -4.19
C HIS A 110 16.98 5.46 -2.79
N LYS A 111 18.05 4.68 -2.66
CA LYS A 111 18.56 4.20 -1.36
C LYS A 111 18.80 5.35 -0.37
N ARG A 112 19.56 6.37 -0.79
CA ARG A 112 19.84 7.55 0.06
C ARG A 112 18.58 8.29 0.51
N ARG A 113 17.54 8.38 -0.35
CA ARG A 113 16.28 9.04 0.00
C ARG A 113 15.45 8.18 0.96
N LEU A 114 15.36 6.89 0.68
CA LEU A 114 14.69 5.92 1.54
C LEU A 114 15.30 5.92 2.95
N GLU A 115 16.62 5.90 3.08
CA GLU A 115 17.32 5.99 4.38
C GLU A 115 16.90 7.22 5.19
N LYS A 116 16.72 8.38 4.53
CA LYS A 116 16.24 9.60 5.20
C LYS A 116 14.79 9.48 5.66
N VAL A 117 13.93 8.84 4.86
CA VAL A 117 12.53 8.59 5.22
C VAL A 117 12.45 7.64 6.42
N LEU A 118 13.19 6.52 6.38
CA LEU A 118 13.25 5.56 7.49
C LEU A 118 13.76 6.21 8.79
N ALA A 119 14.67 7.18 8.68
CA ALA A 119 15.16 7.93 9.84
C ALA A 119 14.11 8.86 10.48
N LEU A 120 12.94 9.09 9.86
CA LEU A 120 11.84 9.86 10.43
C LEU A 120 10.99 9.07 11.43
N GLU A 121 11.04 7.73 11.42
CA GLU A 121 10.23 6.84 12.27
C GLU A 121 10.72 6.76 13.74
N LYS A 122 11.30 7.84 14.26
CA LYS A 122 11.86 7.91 15.62
C LYS A 122 10.81 7.98 16.70
#